data_AF-A0A9P1D3A3-F1
#
_entry.id   AF-A0A9P1D3A3-F1
#
_cell.length_a   1.000
_cell.length_b   1.000
_cell.length_c   1.000
_cell.angle_alpha   90.00
_cell.angle_beta   90.00
_cell.angle_gamma   90.00
#
_symmetry.space_group_name_H-M   'P 1'
#
loop_
_entity.id
_entity.type
_entity.pdbx_description
1 polymer ?
#
loop_
_entity_poly.entity_id
_entity_poly.type
_entity_poly.pdbx_seq_one_letter_code
_entity_poly.pdbx_strand_id
1 'polypeptide(L)'
;MGKRVFRVNTCCKRRRASVPASEGFEIVDLGLAQRLTELSYQIETCYQPCTTSYLDAKGHWNISCYSELAEDVPDLMVLGAVQHPPLLALLLPLLDELTVHLTRWWHSIHPDKNGFTLRRVQSFVTKYSATHGKSHLTRHVDGPQVHASMILQLHSPKGFAGGGITVWDSEQQEHFYQLRAGELCLLDHMVWHQSNQVTSGERWVLVVFCQQVATAIANCHLSNAPCPISQMTCQDAISIATLAADQHFQVEKSVVFGLMKMLEFGGPEERERAAFALGCVAANCSENRELMMECGAAQLMIDLLHRMLAVGSMKPATHECAWIVAALGRLASKSTSNKSIIAREGVINLVAELVRSGNALEREEAISTLCNLSANHESNKDAIVATGVVESLLKVLKGEALGCIKERLWCMAALSNLASGSVRRQTVILVAGGIKDLAKVLSSGTSKERCRAAAALASFTEHRQTILDAGVMDSLCSMLQADGPEEKEEAMFLMEDFEPARNLGLCWAKKTKCLTDQGAVFPRGNLF
;
A
#
# COMPACT_ATOMS: atom_id res chain seq x y z
N MET A 1 -3.96 -31.38 -69.40
CA MET A 1 -3.64 -30.11 -70.10
C MET A 1 -4.23 -28.95 -69.30
N GLY A 2 -3.42 -27.90 -69.02
CA GLY A 2 -3.78 -26.63 -68.35
C GLY A 2 -3.94 -26.69 -66.83
N LYS A 3 -2.99 -26.33 -65.93
CA LYS A 3 -2.27 -25.05 -65.67
C LYS A 3 -3.24 -23.86 -65.58
N ARG A 4 -3.31 -23.05 -64.50
CA ARG A 4 -2.26 -22.33 -63.69
C ARG A 4 -2.80 -22.15 -62.25
N VAL A 5 -2.11 -22.41 -61.13
CA VAL A 5 -0.82 -21.92 -60.59
C VAL A 5 -0.77 -20.40 -60.37
N PHE A 6 -0.76 -19.98 -59.10
CA PHE A 6 0.39 -19.25 -58.54
C PHE A 6 0.81 -19.84 -57.19
N ARG A 7 2.07 -20.27 -57.15
CA ARG A 7 2.82 -20.78 -56.01
C ARG A 7 3.75 -19.67 -55.50
N VAL A 8 3.75 -19.51 -54.17
CA VAL A 8 4.92 -19.56 -53.27
C VAL A 8 5.87 -18.36 -53.24
N ASN A 9 6.00 -17.78 -52.05
CA ASN A 9 7.27 -17.88 -51.32
C ASN A 9 7.04 -18.03 -49.80
N THR A 10 7.76 -19.01 -49.27
CA THR A 10 7.91 -19.43 -47.88
C THR A 10 8.57 -18.35 -47.01
N CYS A 11 8.11 -18.15 -45.77
CA CYS A 11 8.94 -18.27 -44.55
C CYS A 11 8.11 -17.94 -43.30
N CYS A 12 8.15 -18.84 -42.31
CA CYS A 12 8.04 -18.62 -40.86
C CYS A 12 6.92 -17.76 -40.22
N LYS A 13 6.25 -18.43 -39.26
CA LYS A 13 5.77 -17.93 -37.95
C LYS A 13 4.48 -17.07 -37.89
N ARG A 14 3.51 -17.67 -37.17
CA ARG A 14 2.59 -17.10 -36.16
C ARG A 14 1.53 -16.05 -36.58
N ARG A 15 0.35 -16.26 -35.96
CA ARG A 15 -0.81 -15.37 -35.73
C ARG A 15 -1.86 -15.27 -36.83
N ARG A 16 -3.10 -15.66 -36.49
CA ARG A 16 -4.24 -14.79 -36.09
C ARG A 16 -5.45 -15.72 -35.85
N ALA A 17 -6.31 -15.53 -34.86
CA ALA A 17 -6.95 -14.28 -34.50
C ALA A 17 -6.87 -13.95 -32.99
N SER A 18 -6.50 -12.70 -32.72
CA SER A 18 -6.63 -12.00 -31.44
C SER A 18 -8.08 -11.56 -31.26
N VAL A 19 -8.71 -12.00 -30.17
CA VAL A 19 -9.97 -11.45 -29.64
C VAL A 19 -9.64 -10.12 -28.93
N PRO A 20 -10.51 -9.08 -28.98
CA PRO A 20 -10.23 -7.79 -28.35
C PRO A 20 -10.19 -7.91 -26.82
N ALA A 21 -9.31 -7.14 -26.19
CA ALA A 21 -9.25 -6.98 -24.73
C ALA A 21 -10.41 -6.10 -24.24
N SER A 22 -11.59 -6.68 -23.99
CA SER A 22 -12.76 -5.94 -23.48
C SER A 22 -13.50 -6.57 -22.30
N GLU A 23 -13.13 -7.74 -21.78
CA GLU A 23 -13.95 -8.40 -20.75
C GLU A 23 -13.07 -8.89 -19.60
N GLY A 24 -13.44 -8.57 -18.36
CA GLY A 24 -12.76 -9.02 -17.14
C GLY A 24 -12.88 -10.53 -16.88
N PHE A 25 -13.31 -11.33 -17.87
CA PHE A 25 -13.43 -12.78 -17.77
C PHE A 25 -12.97 -13.45 -19.08
N GLU A 26 -12.64 -14.75 -19.02
CA GLU A 26 -12.32 -15.55 -20.21
C GLU A 26 -12.81 -17.00 -20.02
N ILE A 27 -13.36 -17.61 -21.07
CA ILE A 27 -13.62 -19.06 -21.12
C ILE A 27 -12.51 -19.75 -21.90
N VAL A 28 -11.83 -20.71 -21.27
CA VAL A 28 -10.66 -21.39 -21.85
C VAL A 28 -10.82 -22.91 -21.75
N ASP A 29 -10.53 -23.61 -22.84
CA ASP A 29 -10.34 -25.07 -22.84
C ASP A 29 -8.84 -25.39 -22.89
N LEU A 30 -8.34 -26.01 -21.81
CA LEU A 30 -6.93 -26.43 -21.71
C LEU A 30 -6.72 -27.88 -22.19
N GLY A 31 -7.74 -28.53 -22.75
CA GLY A 31 -7.65 -29.94 -23.18
C GLY A 31 -7.60 -30.93 -22.01
N LEU A 32 -8.07 -30.51 -20.83
CA LEU A 32 -7.96 -31.30 -19.59
C LEU A 32 -9.02 -32.41 -19.48
N ALA A 33 -10.03 -32.42 -20.35
CA ALA A 33 -11.20 -33.29 -20.25
C ALA A 33 -10.87 -34.76 -19.98
N GLN A 34 -9.93 -35.35 -20.76
CA GLN A 34 -9.54 -36.75 -20.62
C GLN A 34 -8.83 -37.03 -19.29
N ARG A 35 -7.96 -36.10 -18.85
CA ARG A 35 -7.21 -36.21 -17.60
C ARG A 35 -8.12 -36.06 -16.38
N LEU A 36 -9.13 -35.22 -16.49
CA LEU A 36 -10.09 -34.96 -15.41
C LEU A 36 -11.06 -36.12 -15.18
N THR A 37 -11.29 -37.01 -16.16
CA THR A 37 -12.19 -38.16 -15.95
C THR A 37 -11.75 -39.01 -14.77
N GLU A 38 -10.51 -39.51 -14.79
CA GLU A 38 -9.96 -40.33 -13.69
C GLU A 38 -9.84 -39.53 -12.39
N LEU A 39 -9.33 -38.30 -12.47
CA LEU A 39 -9.18 -37.42 -11.31
C LEU A 39 -10.54 -37.16 -10.63
N SER A 40 -11.62 -37.00 -11.38
CA SER A 40 -12.95 -36.73 -10.82
C SER A 40 -13.52 -37.93 -10.08
N TYR A 41 -13.24 -39.17 -10.51
CA TYR A 41 -13.58 -40.37 -9.74
C TYR A 41 -12.81 -40.42 -8.41
N GLN A 42 -11.52 -40.10 -8.43
CA GLN A 42 -10.69 -40.06 -7.23
C GLN A 42 -11.15 -38.96 -6.25
N ILE A 43 -11.50 -37.78 -6.77
CA ILE A 43 -12.13 -36.71 -5.98
C ILE A 43 -13.43 -37.22 -5.34
N GLU A 44 -14.32 -37.85 -6.10
CA GLU A 44 -15.60 -38.37 -5.56
C GLU A 44 -15.37 -39.34 -4.37
N THR A 45 -14.33 -40.19 -4.43
CA THR A 45 -14.03 -41.14 -3.35
C THR A 45 -13.51 -40.51 -2.06
N CYS A 46 -12.80 -39.38 -2.13
CA CYS A 46 -12.24 -38.71 -0.96
C CYS A 46 -13.02 -37.46 -0.54
N TYR A 47 -14.11 -37.15 -1.25
CA TYR A 47 -14.90 -35.95 -1.04
C TYR A 47 -15.64 -35.98 0.30
N GLN A 48 -15.27 -35.06 1.20
CA GLN A 48 -15.90 -34.88 2.51
C GLN A 48 -16.41 -33.44 2.64
N PRO A 49 -17.72 -33.18 2.42
CA PRO A 49 -18.24 -31.83 2.48
C PRO A 49 -18.23 -31.31 3.93
N CYS A 50 -17.73 -30.08 4.12
CA CYS A 50 -17.85 -29.37 5.38
C CYS A 50 -19.21 -28.66 5.45
N THR A 51 -19.81 -28.62 6.64
CA THR A 51 -21.02 -27.81 6.89
C THR A 51 -20.58 -26.37 7.13
N THR A 52 -20.93 -25.46 6.23
CA THR A 52 -20.52 -24.06 6.34
C THR A 52 -21.72 -23.11 6.18
N SER A 53 -21.68 -22.01 6.94
CA SER A 53 -22.69 -20.95 6.85
C SER A 53 -22.03 -19.70 6.25
N TYR A 54 -22.44 -19.32 5.05
CA TYR A 54 -22.06 -18.03 4.47
C TYR A 54 -22.89 -16.92 5.12
N LEU A 55 -22.25 -15.78 5.39
CA LEU A 55 -22.86 -14.65 6.11
C LEU A 55 -23.92 -13.89 5.30
N ASP A 56 -24.03 -14.15 4.00
CA ASP A 56 -25.03 -13.56 3.12
C ASP A 56 -26.11 -14.59 2.70
N ALA A 57 -27.36 -14.19 2.84
CA ALA A 57 -28.55 -14.87 2.27
C ALA A 57 -28.88 -16.30 2.76
N LYS A 58 -29.67 -16.36 3.86
CA LYS A 58 -30.83 -17.28 4.05
C LYS A 58 -30.68 -18.76 3.61
N GLY A 59 -29.55 -19.41 3.85
CA GLY A 59 -29.42 -20.85 3.60
C GLY A 59 -28.11 -21.45 4.08
N HIS A 60 -28.18 -22.63 4.69
CA HIS A 60 -27.00 -23.46 4.94
C HIS A 60 -26.55 -24.11 3.63
N TRP A 61 -25.30 -23.88 3.23
CA TRP A 61 -24.72 -24.43 2.01
C TRP A 61 -23.85 -25.63 2.39
N ASN A 62 -24.34 -26.84 2.08
CA ASN A 62 -23.73 -28.10 2.55
C ASN A 62 -23.11 -28.91 1.40
N ILE A 63 -22.19 -28.33 0.62
CA ILE A 63 -21.71 -28.98 -0.61
C ILE A 63 -20.27 -28.64 -1.02
N SER A 64 -19.37 -28.21 -0.11
CA SER A 64 -17.98 -27.89 -0.48
C SER A 64 -16.97 -28.65 0.37
N CYS A 65 -15.93 -29.20 -0.26
CA CYS A 65 -14.78 -29.82 0.39
C CYS A 65 -13.54 -28.96 0.08
N TYR A 66 -12.93 -28.38 1.11
CA TYR A 66 -11.86 -27.39 0.96
C TYR A 66 -10.49 -28.07 0.89
N SER A 67 -9.70 -27.75 -0.13
CA SER A 67 -8.34 -28.25 -0.34
C SER A 67 -7.27 -27.28 0.15
N GLU A 68 -7.45 -25.97 -0.01
CA GLU A 68 -6.55 -24.93 0.52
C GLU A 68 -7.39 -23.87 1.25
N LEU A 69 -6.90 -23.41 2.41
CA LEU A 69 -7.49 -22.35 3.22
C LEU A 69 -6.36 -21.49 3.81
N ALA A 70 -6.26 -20.24 3.37
CA ALA A 70 -5.29 -19.31 3.92
C ALA A 70 -5.82 -18.68 5.22
N GLU A 71 -5.00 -18.71 6.27
CA GLU A 71 -5.35 -18.15 7.59
C GLU A 71 -5.18 -16.62 7.65
N ASP A 72 -4.51 -16.02 6.67
CA ASP A 72 -4.22 -14.59 6.59
C ASP A 72 -5.23 -13.79 5.77
N VAL A 73 -6.35 -14.40 5.35
CA VAL A 73 -7.42 -13.74 4.58
C VAL A 73 -8.76 -13.83 5.32
N PRO A 74 -9.04 -12.94 6.29
CA PRO A 74 -10.22 -13.00 7.15
C PRO A 74 -11.56 -13.06 6.41
N ASP A 75 -11.69 -12.35 5.29
CA ASP A 75 -12.93 -12.29 4.51
C ASP A 75 -13.25 -13.60 3.75
N LEU A 76 -12.26 -14.49 3.60
CA LEU A 76 -12.43 -15.82 3.02
C LEU A 76 -12.53 -16.91 4.10
N MET A 77 -12.49 -16.54 5.38
CA MET A 77 -12.67 -17.50 6.47
C MET A 77 -14.12 -17.98 6.51
N VAL A 78 -14.30 -19.23 6.14
CA VAL A 78 -15.59 -19.89 6.23
C VAL A 78 -15.67 -20.62 7.56
N LEU A 79 -16.60 -20.19 8.43
CA LEU A 79 -16.76 -20.76 9.76
C LEU A 79 -16.99 -22.28 9.69
N GLY A 80 -16.12 -23.05 10.33
CA GLY A 80 -16.18 -24.52 10.36
C GLY A 80 -15.58 -25.22 9.13
N ALA A 81 -15.05 -24.47 8.14
CA ALA A 81 -14.27 -25.07 7.07
C ALA A 81 -12.93 -25.57 7.60
N VAL A 82 -12.55 -26.78 7.21
CA VAL A 82 -11.27 -27.39 7.55
C VAL A 82 -10.62 -27.85 6.25
N GLN A 83 -9.32 -27.60 6.13
CA GLN A 83 -8.54 -28.08 5.00
C GLN A 83 -8.54 -29.61 4.98
N HIS A 84 -8.78 -30.22 3.82
CA HIS A 84 -8.83 -31.67 3.63
C HIS A 84 -7.54 -32.16 2.94
N PRO A 85 -6.52 -32.64 3.70
CA PRO A 85 -5.20 -32.94 3.15
C PRO A 85 -5.19 -33.99 2.03
N PRO A 86 -6.01 -35.06 2.05
CA PRO A 86 -6.07 -36.01 0.94
C PRO A 86 -6.56 -35.38 -0.37
N LEU A 87 -7.53 -34.45 -0.27
CA LEU A 87 -8.05 -33.75 -1.45
C LEU A 87 -7.01 -32.78 -1.99
N LEU A 88 -6.29 -32.07 -1.11
CA LEU A 88 -5.18 -31.21 -1.52
C LEU A 88 -4.09 -32.00 -2.24
N ALA A 89 -3.61 -33.10 -1.65
CA ALA A 89 -2.56 -33.91 -2.25
C ALA A 89 -2.94 -34.39 -3.67
N LEU A 90 -4.22 -34.72 -3.87
CA LEU A 90 -4.78 -35.12 -5.15
C LEU A 90 -4.85 -33.96 -6.17
N LEU A 91 -5.24 -32.77 -5.73
CA LEU A 91 -5.47 -31.60 -6.59
C LEU A 91 -4.22 -30.76 -6.84
N LEU A 92 -3.20 -30.83 -5.99
CA LEU A 92 -2.05 -29.91 -6.02
C LEU A 92 -1.39 -29.78 -7.40
N PRO A 93 -1.11 -30.87 -8.15
CA PRO A 93 -0.50 -30.75 -9.48
C PRO A 93 -1.39 -30.01 -10.48
N LEU A 94 -2.72 -30.22 -10.40
CA LEU A 94 -3.68 -29.49 -11.23
C LEU A 94 -3.75 -28.03 -10.81
N LEU A 95 -3.84 -27.75 -9.51
CA LEU A 95 -3.89 -26.38 -8.97
C LEU A 95 -2.69 -25.54 -9.40
N ASP A 96 -1.49 -26.10 -9.40
CA ASP A 96 -0.27 -25.41 -9.86
C ASP A 96 -0.34 -25.06 -11.35
N GLU A 97 -0.75 -26.02 -12.20
CA GLU A 97 -0.94 -25.77 -13.63
C GLU A 97 -1.97 -24.66 -13.86
N LEU A 98 -3.13 -24.76 -13.22
CA LEU A 98 -4.21 -23.80 -13.36
C LEU A 98 -3.81 -22.39 -12.90
N THR A 99 -3.07 -22.28 -11.79
CA THR A 99 -2.59 -21.00 -11.25
C THR A 99 -1.67 -20.28 -12.23
N VAL A 100 -0.81 -21.03 -12.92
CA VAL A 100 0.07 -20.49 -13.97
C VAL A 100 -0.75 -19.93 -15.14
N HIS A 101 -1.82 -20.62 -15.54
CA HIS A 101 -2.72 -20.14 -16.60
C HIS A 101 -3.46 -18.87 -16.19
N LEU A 102 -4.06 -18.86 -15.00
CA LEU A 102 -4.76 -17.69 -14.47
C LEU A 102 -3.82 -16.48 -14.33
N THR A 103 -2.60 -16.68 -13.83
CA THR A 103 -1.62 -15.60 -13.66
C THR A 103 -1.27 -14.95 -15.01
N ARG A 104 -1.03 -15.77 -16.05
CA ARG A 104 -0.73 -15.26 -17.39
C ARG A 104 -1.90 -14.47 -17.99
N TRP A 105 -3.12 -14.97 -17.82
CA TRP A 105 -4.32 -14.27 -18.29
C TRP A 105 -4.52 -12.96 -17.51
N TRP A 106 -4.41 -12.99 -16.19
CA TRP A 106 -4.55 -11.82 -15.33
C TRP A 106 -3.55 -10.71 -15.69
N HIS A 107 -2.28 -11.05 -15.95
CA HIS A 107 -1.30 -10.08 -16.46
C HIS A 107 -1.65 -9.51 -17.82
N SER A 108 -2.35 -10.26 -18.67
CA SER A 108 -2.76 -9.77 -19.99
C SER A 108 -3.83 -8.69 -19.93
N ILE A 109 -4.67 -8.71 -18.88
CA ILE A 109 -5.72 -7.71 -18.64
C ILE A 109 -5.29 -6.60 -17.65
N HIS A 110 -4.24 -6.83 -16.86
CA HIS A 110 -3.65 -5.85 -15.91
C HIS A 110 -2.17 -5.54 -16.21
N PRO A 111 -1.84 -4.89 -17.34
CA PRO A 111 -0.46 -4.64 -17.76
C PRO A 111 0.32 -3.67 -16.84
N ASP A 112 -0.38 -2.90 -16.00
CA ASP A 112 0.20 -2.03 -14.97
C ASP A 112 0.69 -2.81 -13.73
N LYS A 113 0.34 -4.10 -13.60
CA LYS A 113 0.64 -4.95 -12.45
C LYS A 113 1.85 -5.87 -12.64
N ASN A 114 2.81 -5.50 -13.50
CA ASN A 114 4.01 -6.31 -13.81
C ASN A 114 4.89 -6.70 -12.59
N GLY A 115 4.74 -6.00 -11.45
CA GLY A 115 5.41 -6.32 -10.19
C GLY A 115 4.68 -7.32 -9.29
N PHE A 116 3.48 -7.77 -9.68
CA PHE A 116 2.60 -8.63 -8.89
C PHE A 116 2.36 -9.97 -9.57
N THR A 117 2.00 -10.98 -8.80
CA THR A 117 1.60 -12.32 -9.24
C THR A 117 0.44 -12.80 -8.37
N LEU A 118 -0.16 -13.93 -8.73
CA LEU A 118 -1.26 -14.50 -7.98
C LEU A 118 -0.77 -15.57 -7.00
N ARG A 119 -1.21 -15.46 -5.75
CA ARG A 119 -1.08 -16.49 -4.70
C ARG A 119 -2.45 -17.11 -4.48
N ARG A 120 -2.56 -18.45 -4.54
CA ARG A 120 -3.78 -19.16 -4.13
C ARG A 120 -4.02 -18.92 -2.65
N VAL A 121 -5.23 -18.50 -2.30
CA VAL A 121 -5.64 -18.26 -0.91
C VAL A 121 -6.75 -19.20 -0.47
N GLN A 122 -7.52 -19.75 -1.42
CA GLN A 122 -8.54 -20.73 -1.12
C GLN A 122 -8.80 -21.59 -2.35
N SER A 123 -8.96 -22.90 -2.17
CA SER A 123 -9.42 -23.80 -3.22
C SER A 123 -10.35 -24.86 -2.64
N PHE A 124 -11.40 -25.20 -3.37
CA PHE A 124 -12.38 -26.17 -2.92
C PHE A 124 -13.14 -26.81 -4.08
N VAL A 125 -13.58 -28.05 -3.87
CA VAL A 125 -14.48 -28.75 -4.78
C VAL A 125 -15.90 -28.59 -4.28
N THR A 126 -16.81 -28.23 -5.18
CA THR A 126 -18.24 -28.08 -4.89
C THR A 126 -19.08 -29.03 -5.72
N LYS A 127 -20.07 -29.65 -5.07
CA LYS A 127 -21.02 -30.58 -5.70
C LYS A 127 -22.44 -30.01 -5.71
N TYR A 128 -22.88 -29.47 -6.84
CA TYR A 128 -24.26 -29.01 -7.00
C TYR A 128 -25.19 -30.17 -7.35
N SER A 129 -26.31 -30.27 -6.65
CA SER A 129 -27.37 -31.26 -6.93
C SER A 129 -28.68 -30.59 -7.31
N ALA A 130 -29.56 -31.34 -7.98
CA ALA A 130 -30.84 -30.85 -8.51
C ALA A 130 -31.94 -30.56 -7.46
N THR A 131 -31.57 -30.30 -6.20
CA THR A 131 -32.55 -30.01 -5.14
C THR A 131 -33.29 -28.70 -5.44
N HIS A 132 -34.63 -28.75 -5.44
CA HIS A 132 -35.46 -27.58 -5.74
C HIS A 132 -35.20 -26.44 -4.74
N GLY A 133 -34.83 -25.26 -5.26
CA GLY A 133 -34.76 -24.00 -4.52
C GLY A 133 -33.55 -23.80 -3.59
N LYS A 134 -32.51 -24.63 -3.69
CA LYS A 134 -31.39 -24.63 -2.70
C LYS A 134 -29.96 -24.63 -3.27
N SER A 135 -29.76 -24.50 -4.57
CA SER A 135 -28.45 -24.81 -5.19
C SER A 135 -27.99 -23.86 -6.30
N HIS A 136 -28.26 -22.56 -6.19
CA HIS A 136 -27.65 -21.56 -7.06
C HIS A 136 -27.17 -20.34 -6.25
N LEU A 137 -25.89 -19.99 -6.37
CA LEU A 137 -25.41 -18.74 -5.80
C LEU A 137 -26.04 -17.60 -6.60
N THR A 138 -26.64 -16.64 -5.92
CA THR A 138 -27.16 -15.45 -6.59
C THR A 138 -26.01 -14.62 -7.16
N ARG A 139 -26.34 -13.73 -8.09
CA ARG A 139 -25.41 -12.74 -8.63
C ARG A 139 -24.59 -12.06 -7.53
N HIS A 140 -23.27 -12.22 -7.60
CA HIS A 140 -22.29 -11.67 -6.67
C HIS A 140 -20.99 -11.33 -7.40
N VAL A 141 -20.09 -10.64 -6.71
CA VAL A 141 -18.66 -10.57 -7.04
C VAL A 141 -17.91 -11.31 -5.95
N ASP A 142 -16.71 -11.80 -6.25
CA ASP A 142 -15.88 -12.42 -5.22
C ASP A 142 -15.51 -11.40 -4.12
N GLY A 143 -15.16 -11.91 -2.94
CA GLY A 143 -14.84 -11.05 -1.79
C GLY A 143 -13.72 -10.05 -2.07
N PRO A 144 -13.66 -8.92 -1.33
CA PRO A 144 -12.78 -7.79 -1.64
C PRO A 144 -11.26 -8.11 -1.63
N GLN A 145 -10.86 -9.24 -1.04
CA GLN A 145 -9.47 -9.70 -1.01
C GLN A 145 -9.13 -10.70 -2.15
N VAL A 146 -10.11 -11.11 -2.95
CA VAL A 146 -9.93 -11.95 -4.14
C VAL A 146 -9.66 -11.06 -5.34
N HIS A 147 -8.48 -11.20 -5.94
CA HIS A 147 -8.05 -10.39 -7.08
C HIS A 147 -8.27 -11.09 -8.42
N ALA A 148 -8.36 -12.41 -8.39
CA ALA A 148 -8.72 -13.24 -9.53
C ALA A 148 -9.25 -14.58 -9.03
N SER A 149 -10.20 -15.16 -9.75
CA SER A 149 -10.72 -16.49 -9.48
C SER A 149 -10.84 -17.32 -10.74
N MET A 150 -11.04 -18.62 -10.56
CA MET A 150 -11.38 -19.51 -11.66
C MET A 150 -12.36 -20.59 -11.20
N ILE A 151 -13.15 -21.04 -12.15
CA ILE A 151 -14.10 -22.14 -11.99
C ILE A 151 -13.80 -23.16 -13.09
N LEU A 152 -13.28 -24.32 -12.70
CA LEU A 152 -13.06 -25.46 -13.59
C LEU A 152 -14.23 -26.43 -13.49
N GLN A 153 -14.83 -26.76 -14.63
CA GLN A 153 -15.83 -27.82 -14.71
C GLN A 153 -15.15 -29.20 -14.66
N LEU A 154 -15.39 -29.96 -13.59
CA LEU A 154 -14.90 -31.32 -13.46
C LEU A 154 -15.79 -32.30 -14.24
N HIS A 155 -15.25 -33.49 -14.51
CA HIS A 155 -16.08 -34.57 -15.03
C HIS A 155 -17.11 -34.95 -13.96
N SER A 156 -18.36 -35.15 -14.38
CA SER A 156 -19.46 -35.50 -13.49
C SER A 156 -19.90 -36.93 -13.81
N PRO A 157 -19.45 -37.95 -13.05
CA PRO A 157 -19.66 -39.36 -13.38
C PRO A 157 -21.12 -39.76 -13.60
N LYS A 158 -22.04 -39.15 -12.83
CA LYS A 158 -23.48 -39.40 -12.90
C LYS A 158 -24.20 -38.54 -13.94
N GLY A 159 -23.47 -37.67 -14.65
CA GLY A 159 -24.04 -36.67 -15.54
C GLY A 159 -24.83 -35.58 -14.81
N PHE A 160 -25.18 -34.52 -15.53
CA PHE A 160 -26.08 -33.47 -15.06
C PHE A 160 -26.74 -32.73 -16.23
N ALA A 161 -27.87 -32.07 -15.97
CA ALA A 161 -28.50 -31.12 -16.89
C ALA A 161 -28.76 -29.78 -16.19
N GLY A 162 -28.82 -28.70 -16.97
CA GLY A 162 -28.80 -27.33 -16.45
C GLY A 162 -27.43 -26.98 -15.84
N GLY A 163 -27.43 -26.06 -14.88
CA GLY A 163 -26.21 -25.50 -14.34
C GLY A 163 -25.58 -24.47 -15.28
N GLY A 164 -24.26 -24.37 -15.22
CA GLY A 164 -23.49 -23.36 -15.95
C GLY A 164 -23.14 -22.16 -15.08
N ILE A 165 -22.63 -21.13 -15.74
CA ILE A 165 -22.27 -19.85 -15.12
C ILE A 165 -22.88 -18.74 -15.96
N THR A 166 -23.45 -17.74 -15.30
CA THR A 166 -23.80 -16.47 -15.94
C THR A 166 -22.82 -15.43 -15.42
N VAL A 167 -22.25 -14.67 -16.34
CA VAL A 167 -21.34 -13.55 -16.05
C VAL A 167 -21.91 -12.27 -16.65
N TRP A 168 -21.64 -11.14 -16.01
CA TRP A 168 -21.96 -9.83 -16.55
C TRP A 168 -20.68 -9.07 -16.84
N ASP A 169 -20.58 -8.54 -18.05
CA ASP A 169 -19.44 -7.72 -18.45
C ASP A 169 -19.50 -6.31 -17.82
N SER A 170 -18.52 -5.47 -18.17
CA SER A 170 -18.43 -4.09 -17.70
C SER A 170 -19.61 -3.23 -18.14
N GLU A 171 -20.27 -3.58 -19.25
CA GLU A 171 -21.48 -2.93 -19.77
C GLU A 171 -22.77 -3.49 -19.16
N GLN A 172 -22.66 -4.44 -18.21
CA GLN A 172 -23.78 -5.14 -17.58
C GLN A 172 -24.58 -6.04 -18.55
N GLN A 173 -24.01 -6.43 -19.69
CA GLN A 173 -24.66 -7.40 -20.56
C GLN A 173 -24.51 -8.81 -19.97
N GLU A 174 -25.58 -9.59 -20.08
CA GLU A 174 -25.66 -10.94 -19.50
C GLU A 174 -25.14 -11.98 -20.49
N HIS A 175 -24.17 -12.78 -20.06
CA HIS A 175 -23.59 -13.87 -20.85
C HIS A 175 -23.71 -15.20 -20.11
N PHE A 176 -24.40 -16.16 -20.73
CA PHE A 176 -24.59 -17.51 -20.18
C PHE A 176 -23.61 -18.50 -20.82
N TYR A 177 -22.91 -19.27 -19.98
CA TYR A 177 -21.98 -20.32 -20.42
C TYR A 177 -22.29 -21.66 -19.74
N GLN A 178 -22.54 -22.68 -20.57
CA GLN A 178 -22.58 -24.06 -20.13
C GLN A 178 -21.18 -24.68 -20.26
N LEU A 179 -20.40 -24.64 -19.19
CA LEU A 179 -19.05 -25.23 -19.17
C LEU A 179 -19.10 -26.74 -19.39
N ARG A 180 -18.22 -27.24 -20.26
CA ARG A 180 -17.93 -28.67 -20.47
C ARG A 180 -16.80 -29.12 -19.57
N ALA A 181 -16.70 -30.42 -19.32
CA ALA A 181 -15.62 -30.98 -18.52
C ALA A 181 -14.25 -30.58 -19.09
N GLY A 182 -13.40 -29.93 -18.29
CA GLY A 182 -12.10 -29.40 -18.71
C GLY A 182 -12.08 -27.92 -19.08
N GLU A 183 -13.25 -27.29 -19.26
CA GLU A 183 -13.33 -25.85 -19.51
C GLU A 183 -13.24 -25.06 -18.20
N LEU A 184 -12.54 -23.93 -18.30
CA LEU A 184 -12.35 -22.96 -17.24
C LEU A 184 -13.09 -21.68 -17.56
N CYS A 185 -13.70 -21.11 -16.54
CA CYS A 185 -14.06 -19.70 -16.51
C CYS A 185 -13.05 -18.97 -15.61
N LEU A 186 -12.30 -18.04 -16.18
CA LEU A 186 -11.40 -17.14 -15.47
C LEU A 186 -12.14 -15.83 -15.19
N LEU A 187 -12.01 -15.28 -13.99
CA LEU A 187 -12.75 -14.11 -13.55
C LEU A 187 -11.81 -13.11 -12.85
N ASP A 188 -11.94 -11.83 -13.20
CA ASP A 188 -11.34 -10.71 -12.51
C ASP A 188 -12.22 -10.27 -11.34
N HIS A 189 -11.63 -9.61 -10.35
CA HIS A 189 -12.28 -9.21 -9.09
C HIS A 189 -13.56 -8.35 -9.25
N MET A 190 -13.75 -7.69 -10.39
CA MET A 190 -14.91 -6.84 -10.66
C MET A 190 -16.04 -7.53 -11.44
N VAL A 191 -15.88 -8.82 -11.79
CA VAL A 191 -16.86 -9.53 -12.62
C VAL A 191 -17.99 -10.07 -11.77
N TRP A 192 -19.18 -9.52 -11.99
CA TRP A 192 -20.41 -10.09 -11.47
C TRP A 192 -20.66 -11.44 -12.12
N HIS A 193 -20.96 -12.44 -11.31
CA HIS A 193 -21.26 -13.78 -11.80
C HIS A 193 -22.22 -14.52 -10.88
N GLN A 194 -22.79 -15.62 -11.38
CA GLN A 194 -23.62 -16.52 -10.61
C GLN A 194 -23.49 -17.96 -11.11
N SER A 195 -23.62 -18.92 -10.19
CA SER A 195 -23.75 -20.34 -10.54
C SER A 195 -25.21 -20.65 -10.79
N ASN A 196 -25.54 -21.15 -11.98
CA ASN A 196 -26.92 -21.44 -12.36
C ASN A 196 -27.40 -22.77 -11.77
N GLN A 197 -28.72 -22.91 -11.63
CA GLN A 197 -29.32 -24.09 -11.00
C GLN A 197 -29.14 -25.37 -11.83
N VAL A 198 -28.69 -26.44 -11.18
CA VAL A 198 -28.69 -27.80 -11.74
C VAL A 198 -30.12 -28.35 -11.72
N THR A 199 -30.60 -28.87 -12.85
CA THR A 199 -31.98 -29.36 -13.01
C THR A 199 -32.07 -30.89 -12.92
N SER A 200 -30.98 -31.61 -13.19
CA SER A 200 -30.86 -33.05 -12.95
C SER A 200 -29.39 -33.45 -12.72
N GLY A 201 -29.17 -34.56 -12.01
CA GLY A 201 -27.83 -35.10 -11.76
C GLY A 201 -26.98 -34.31 -10.74
N GLU A 202 -25.66 -34.46 -10.85
CA GLU A 202 -24.67 -33.84 -9.95
C GLU A 202 -23.60 -33.11 -10.77
N ARG A 203 -23.48 -31.79 -10.61
CA ARG A 203 -22.44 -30.98 -11.24
C ARG A 203 -21.29 -30.75 -10.27
N TRP A 204 -20.10 -31.14 -10.69
CA TRP A 204 -18.87 -30.97 -9.92
C TRP A 204 -18.02 -29.84 -10.48
N VAL A 205 -17.57 -28.93 -9.62
CA VAL A 205 -16.66 -27.84 -10.00
C VAL A 205 -15.52 -27.71 -9.01
N LEU A 206 -14.35 -27.34 -9.51
CA LEU A 206 -13.23 -26.86 -8.71
C LEU A 206 -13.21 -25.34 -8.77
N VAL A 207 -13.21 -24.68 -7.61
CA VAL A 207 -13.12 -23.23 -7.49
C VAL A 207 -11.79 -22.88 -6.84
N VAL A 208 -11.10 -21.87 -7.38
CA VAL A 208 -9.84 -21.36 -6.84
C VAL A 208 -9.90 -19.85 -6.75
N PHE A 209 -9.56 -19.33 -5.57
CA PHE A 209 -9.41 -17.90 -5.30
C PHE A 209 -7.95 -17.54 -5.13
N CYS A 210 -7.56 -16.44 -5.76
CA CYS A 210 -6.21 -15.91 -5.72
C CYS A 210 -6.19 -14.46 -5.25
N GLN A 211 -5.15 -14.11 -4.50
CA GLN A 211 -4.83 -12.75 -4.12
C GLN A 211 -3.60 -12.28 -4.89
N GLN A 212 -3.58 -11.01 -5.30
CA GLN A 212 -2.36 -10.43 -5.83
C GLN A 212 -1.33 -10.30 -4.70
N VAL A 213 -0.10 -10.71 -4.96
CA VAL A 213 1.06 -10.52 -4.09
C VAL A 213 2.23 -10.04 -4.93
N ALA A 214 3.20 -9.33 -4.35
CA ALA A 214 4.38 -8.95 -5.11
C ALA A 214 5.07 -10.22 -5.68
N THR A 215 5.45 -10.23 -6.97
CA THR A 215 5.96 -11.42 -7.70
C THR A 215 7.12 -12.12 -7.02
N ALA A 216 7.92 -11.36 -6.28
CA ALA A 216 9.06 -11.89 -5.56
C ALA A 216 8.72 -12.63 -4.27
N ILE A 217 7.53 -12.43 -3.71
CA ILE A 217 7.03 -13.18 -2.54
C ILE A 217 6.60 -14.58 -3.00
N ALA A 218 5.90 -14.72 -4.14
CA ALA A 218 5.37 -16.02 -4.58
C ALA A 218 6.43 -17.01 -5.11
N ASN A 219 7.49 -16.51 -5.79
CA ASN A 219 8.59 -17.37 -6.26
C ASN A 219 9.39 -18.03 -5.12
N CYS A 220 9.13 -17.65 -3.87
CA CYS A 220 9.79 -18.20 -2.70
C CYS A 220 9.05 -19.39 -2.07
N HIS A 221 7.80 -19.63 -2.46
CA HIS A 221 7.01 -20.77 -1.97
C HIS A 221 7.04 -21.99 -2.92
N LEU A 222 7.36 -21.77 -4.22
CA LEU A 222 7.35 -22.83 -5.25
C LEU A 222 8.68 -23.57 -5.39
N SER A 223 9.76 -23.07 -4.79
CA SER A 223 11.02 -23.79 -4.72
C SER A 223 11.18 -24.40 -3.33
N ASN A 224 10.97 -25.72 -3.22
CA ASN A 224 11.64 -26.52 -2.18
C ASN A 224 13.18 -26.53 -2.35
N ALA A 225 13.72 -25.74 -3.30
CA ALA A 225 15.12 -25.33 -3.30
C ALA A 225 15.26 -24.06 -2.44
N PRO A 226 16.25 -23.99 -1.54
CA PRO A 226 16.54 -22.77 -0.81
C PRO A 226 16.79 -21.65 -1.84
N CYS A 227 16.02 -20.57 -1.73
CA CYS A 227 16.35 -19.32 -2.41
C CYS A 227 17.83 -19.02 -2.16
N PRO A 228 18.63 -18.56 -3.14
CA PRO A 228 20.06 -18.30 -2.94
C PRO A 228 20.36 -17.23 -1.88
N ILE A 229 19.34 -16.60 -1.30
CA ILE A 229 19.46 -15.86 -0.05
C ILE A 229 19.28 -16.88 1.09
N SER A 230 20.37 -17.56 1.44
CA SER A 230 20.53 -18.11 2.79
C SER A 230 20.06 -17.06 3.79
N GLN A 231 19.16 -17.44 4.71
CA GLN A 231 18.50 -16.57 5.71
C GLN A 231 19.26 -15.27 6.00
N MET A 232 18.74 -14.14 5.51
CA MET A 232 19.32 -12.83 5.79
C MET A 232 19.36 -12.62 7.30
N THR A 233 20.56 -12.38 7.84
CA THR A 233 20.78 -12.28 9.28
C THR A 233 20.66 -10.84 9.77
N CYS A 234 20.53 -10.64 11.09
CA CYS A 234 20.62 -9.31 11.71
C CYS A 234 21.91 -8.58 11.33
N GLN A 235 23.03 -9.30 11.21
CA GLN A 235 24.32 -8.71 10.83
C GLN A 235 24.34 -8.24 9.37
N ASP A 236 23.66 -8.97 8.48
CA ASP A 236 23.52 -8.55 7.08
C ASP A 236 22.69 -7.27 6.99
N ALA A 237 21.55 -7.21 7.69
CA ALA A 237 20.70 -6.02 7.73
C ALA A 237 21.46 -4.78 8.27
N ILE A 238 22.26 -4.95 9.33
CA ILE A 238 23.12 -3.87 9.87
C ILE A 238 24.16 -3.41 8.84
N SER A 239 24.78 -4.36 8.14
CA SER A 239 25.80 -4.06 7.13
C SER A 239 25.18 -3.30 5.95
N ILE A 240 24.01 -3.72 5.48
CA ILE A 240 23.24 -3.01 4.45
C ILE A 240 22.88 -1.60 4.90
N ALA A 241 22.37 -1.45 6.13
CA ALA A 241 22.02 -0.15 6.69
C ALA A 241 23.23 0.80 6.75
N THR A 242 24.41 0.27 7.06
CA THR A 242 25.67 1.03 7.10
C THR A 242 26.10 1.46 5.70
N LEU A 243 26.01 0.57 4.71
CA LEU A 243 26.35 0.88 3.32
C LEU A 243 25.41 1.93 2.73
N ALA A 244 24.13 1.89 3.09
CA ALA A 244 23.12 2.85 2.65
C ALA A 244 23.31 4.29 3.20
N ALA A 245 24.30 4.51 4.07
CA ALA A 245 24.74 5.85 4.42
C ALA A 245 25.38 6.59 3.22
N ASP A 246 25.96 5.87 2.25
CA ASP A 246 26.43 6.45 1.00
C ASP A 246 25.26 6.71 0.04
N GLN A 247 25.14 7.95 -0.42
CA GLN A 247 24.10 8.37 -1.37
C GLN A 247 24.19 7.67 -2.75
N HIS A 248 25.34 7.10 -3.09
CA HIS A 248 25.55 6.37 -4.35
C HIS A 248 25.37 4.84 -4.21
N PHE A 249 25.15 4.35 -2.99
CA PHE A 249 24.95 2.93 -2.77
C PHE A 249 23.59 2.49 -3.34
N GLN A 250 23.63 1.68 -4.39
CA GLN A 250 22.44 1.07 -4.98
C GLN A 250 22.33 -0.38 -4.53
N VAL A 251 21.16 -0.73 -4.00
CA VAL A 251 20.89 -2.11 -3.59
C VAL A 251 20.37 -2.92 -4.77
N GLU A 252 20.69 -4.21 -4.79
CA GLU A 252 20.06 -5.13 -5.72
C GLU A 252 18.63 -5.47 -5.28
N LYS A 253 17.77 -5.80 -6.25
CA LYS A 253 16.40 -6.25 -6.02
C LYS A 253 16.31 -7.44 -5.06
N SER A 254 17.27 -8.36 -5.13
CA SER A 254 17.42 -9.51 -4.22
C SER A 254 17.58 -9.09 -2.75
N VAL A 255 18.35 -8.03 -2.49
CA VAL A 255 18.60 -7.50 -1.14
C VAL A 255 17.32 -6.91 -0.55
N VAL A 256 16.58 -6.13 -1.34
CA VAL A 256 15.28 -5.57 -0.92
C VAL A 256 14.32 -6.70 -0.54
N PHE A 257 14.24 -7.78 -1.33
CA PHE A 257 13.40 -8.93 -0.98
C PHE A 257 13.88 -9.71 0.23
N GLY A 258 15.19 -9.85 0.43
CA GLY A 258 15.74 -10.43 1.65
C GLY A 258 15.28 -9.67 2.90
N LEU A 259 15.36 -8.33 2.86
CA LEU A 259 14.90 -7.47 3.94
C LEU A 259 13.38 -7.54 4.13
N MET A 260 12.60 -7.56 3.05
CA MET A 260 11.13 -7.70 3.12
C MET A 260 10.72 -9.03 3.77
N LYS A 261 11.36 -10.14 3.40
CA LYS A 261 11.09 -11.44 4.02
C LYS A 261 11.47 -11.46 5.50
N MET A 262 12.62 -10.87 5.83
CA MET A 262 13.08 -10.76 7.21
C MET A 262 12.10 -9.92 8.06
N LEU A 263 11.54 -8.86 7.48
CA LEU A 263 10.50 -8.04 8.10
C LEU A 263 9.17 -8.79 8.27
N GLU A 264 8.77 -9.62 7.30
CA GLU A 264 7.49 -10.31 7.34
C GLU A 264 7.50 -11.56 8.23
N PHE A 265 8.57 -12.36 8.16
CA PHE A 265 8.64 -13.70 8.76
C PHE A 265 9.67 -13.83 9.89
N GLY A 266 10.54 -12.84 10.09
CA GLY A 266 11.58 -12.89 11.12
C GLY A 266 11.03 -12.84 12.54
N GLY A 267 11.88 -13.09 13.53
CA GLY A 267 11.61 -12.80 14.95
C GLY A 267 11.62 -11.29 15.24
N PRO A 268 11.20 -10.84 16.44
CA PRO A 268 11.06 -9.42 16.76
C PRO A 268 12.31 -8.57 16.50
N GLU A 269 13.49 -9.09 16.86
CA GLU A 269 14.77 -8.40 16.58
C GLU A 269 15.05 -8.33 15.07
N GLU A 270 14.85 -9.43 14.35
CA GLU A 270 15.10 -9.50 12.91
C GLU A 270 14.21 -8.53 12.14
N ARG A 271 12.93 -8.43 12.51
CA ARG A 271 11.98 -7.49 11.93
C ARG A 271 12.38 -6.05 12.20
N GLU A 272 12.79 -5.74 13.42
CA GLU A 272 13.26 -4.40 13.77
C GLU A 272 14.49 -4.02 12.91
N ARG A 273 15.47 -4.91 12.78
CA ARG A 273 16.67 -4.69 11.96
C ARG A 273 16.33 -4.53 10.48
N ALA A 274 15.41 -5.34 9.98
CA ALA A 274 14.96 -5.26 8.59
C ALA A 274 14.25 -3.93 8.30
N ALA A 275 13.33 -3.50 9.17
CA ALA A 275 12.65 -2.22 9.08
C ALA A 275 13.64 -1.05 9.09
N PHE A 276 14.60 -1.07 10.01
CA PHE A 276 15.65 -0.06 10.09
C PHE A 276 16.49 0.00 8.81
N ALA A 277 16.92 -1.16 8.30
CA ALA A 277 17.72 -1.25 7.09
C ALA A 277 16.96 -0.76 5.85
N LEU A 278 15.69 -1.14 5.67
CA LEU A 278 14.82 -0.61 4.61
C LEU A 278 14.71 0.92 4.70
N GLY A 279 14.59 1.46 5.92
CA GLY A 279 14.60 2.89 6.16
C GLY A 279 15.92 3.56 5.73
N CYS A 280 17.07 2.95 5.97
CA CYS A 280 18.36 3.49 5.53
C CYS A 280 18.48 3.44 4.01
N VAL A 281 18.10 2.33 3.38
CA VAL A 281 18.10 2.15 1.91
C VAL A 281 17.27 3.23 1.21
N ALA A 282 16.11 3.60 1.78
CA ALA A 282 15.24 4.65 1.24
C ALA A 282 15.78 6.09 1.43
N ALA A 283 16.70 6.33 2.38
CA ALA A 283 17.03 7.66 2.86
C ALA A 283 17.72 8.53 1.80
N ASN A 284 18.74 7.98 1.12
CA ASN A 284 19.73 8.80 0.41
C ASN A 284 19.75 8.60 -1.12
N CYS A 285 19.14 7.55 -1.65
CA CYS A 285 19.19 7.21 -3.08
C CYS A 285 17.77 7.14 -3.68
N SER A 286 17.52 7.91 -4.74
CA SER A 286 16.24 7.91 -5.46
C SER A 286 15.95 6.56 -6.13
N GLU A 287 16.98 5.97 -6.73
CA GLU A 287 16.90 4.70 -7.44
C GLU A 287 16.51 3.58 -6.46
N ASN A 288 17.05 3.60 -5.24
CA ASN A 288 16.65 2.66 -4.18
C ASN A 288 15.19 2.86 -3.76
N ARG A 289 14.71 4.10 -3.66
CA ARG A 289 13.30 4.35 -3.34
C ARG A 289 12.38 3.78 -4.42
N GLU A 290 12.66 4.06 -5.69
CA GLU A 290 11.87 3.53 -6.80
C GLU A 290 11.94 2.00 -6.86
N LEU A 291 13.13 1.40 -6.69
CA LEU A 291 13.28 -0.05 -6.61
C LEU A 291 12.47 -0.65 -5.46
N MET A 292 12.46 -0.02 -4.28
CA MET A 292 11.64 -0.47 -3.15
C MET A 292 10.14 -0.38 -3.44
N MET A 293 9.70 0.67 -4.13
CA MET A 293 8.31 0.81 -4.59
C MET A 293 7.96 -0.31 -5.59
N GLU A 294 8.83 -0.59 -6.56
CA GLU A 294 8.67 -1.68 -7.53
C GLU A 294 8.64 -3.08 -6.87
N CYS A 295 9.36 -3.23 -5.75
CA CYS A 295 9.37 -4.47 -4.96
C CYS A 295 8.12 -4.63 -4.09
N GLY A 296 7.25 -3.62 -3.99
CA GLY A 296 6.07 -3.65 -3.12
C GLY A 296 6.39 -3.44 -1.64
N ALA A 297 7.57 -2.87 -1.31
CA ALA A 297 7.98 -2.68 0.09
C ALA A 297 7.03 -1.74 0.85
N ALA A 298 6.52 -0.69 0.17
CA ALA A 298 5.55 0.23 0.76
C ALA A 298 4.26 -0.48 1.17
N GLN A 299 3.70 -1.34 0.29
CA GLN A 299 2.48 -2.08 0.58
C GLN A 299 2.66 -3.02 1.77
N LEU A 300 3.72 -3.84 1.74
CA LEU A 300 4.04 -4.76 2.84
C LEU A 300 4.13 -4.02 4.19
N MET A 301 4.84 -2.88 4.21
CA MET A 301 5.00 -2.07 5.40
C MET A 301 3.67 -1.49 5.92
N ILE A 302 2.78 -1.06 5.02
CA ILE A 302 1.45 -0.56 5.38
C ILE A 302 0.56 -1.68 5.92
N ASP A 303 0.57 -2.86 5.28
CA ASP A 303 -0.17 -4.04 5.73
C ASP A 303 0.30 -4.51 7.12
N LEU A 304 1.60 -4.44 7.38
CA LEU A 304 2.17 -4.70 8.70
C LEU A 304 1.69 -3.68 9.73
N LEU A 305 1.69 -2.38 9.41
CA LEU A 305 1.17 -1.36 10.33
C LEU A 305 -0.32 -1.58 10.64
N HIS A 306 -1.13 -1.95 9.65
CA HIS A 306 -2.54 -2.30 9.87
C HIS A 306 -2.67 -3.47 10.85
N ARG A 307 -1.90 -4.55 10.65
CA ARG A 307 -1.89 -5.70 11.57
C ARG A 307 -1.45 -5.32 12.97
N MET A 308 -0.41 -4.49 13.11
CA MET A 308 0.10 -4.05 14.41
C MET A 308 -0.89 -3.17 15.17
N LEU A 309 -1.63 -2.30 14.46
CA LEU A 309 -2.57 -1.36 15.07
C LEU A 309 -3.98 -1.95 15.28
N ALA A 310 -4.35 -3.01 14.56
CA ALA A 310 -5.64 -3.70 14.72
C ALA A 310 -5.71 -4.52 16.01
N VAL A 311 -4.57 -4.97 16.55
CA VAL A 311 -4.55 -5.73 17.79
C VAL A 311 -4.34 -4.77 18.95
N GLY A 312 -5.35 -4.63 19.82
CA GLY A 312 -5.20 -3.95 21.13
C GLY A 312 -4.28 -4.70 22.12
N SER A 313 -3.33 -5.50 21.63
CA SER A 313 -2.37 -6.27 22.41
C SER A 313 -1.08 -5.49 22.62
N MET A 314 -0.36 -5.87 23.68
CA MET A 314 0.89 -5.26 24.13
C MET A 314 1.77 -4.71 23.01
N LYS A 315 2.11 -3.41 23.13
CA LYS A 315 3.15 -2.77 22.31
C LYS A 315 4.39 -3.67 22.28
N PRO A 316 4.92 -4.02 21.10
CA PRO A 316 6.17 -4.75 21.01
C PRO A 316 7.25 -4.05 21.85
N ALA A 317 8.12 -4.81 22.51
CA ALA A 317 9.30 -4.24 23.18
C ALA A 317 10.34 -3.67 22.18
N THR A 318 10.04 -3.74 20.88
CA THR A 318 10.89 -3.36 19.75
C THR A 318 10.51 -2.01 19.19
N HIS A 319 11.41 -1.42 18.41
CA HIS A 319 11.18 -0.18 17.67
C HIS A 319 10.67 -0.42 16.23
N GLU A 320 10.20 -1.63 15.94
CA GLU A 320 9.75 -2.07 14.61
C GLU A 320 8.74 -1.09 13.99
N CYS A 321 7.68 -0.73 14.73
CA CYS A 321 6.63 0.17 14.23
C CYS A 321 7.21 1.54 13.82
N ALA A 322 8.07 2.12 14.66
CA ALA A 322 8.70 3.40 14.38
C ALA A 322 9.59 3.33 13.12
N TRP A 323 10.35 2.25 12.94
CA TRP A 323 11.21 2.08 11.77
C TRP A 323 10.43 1.83 10.47
N ILE A 324 9.32 1.09 10.54
CA ILE A 324 8.43 0.93 9.38
C ILE A 324 7.89 2.29 8.93
N VAL A 325 7.40 3.10 9.88
CA VAL A 325 6.90 4.46 9.60
C VAL A 325 8.00 5.34 9.02
N ALA A 326 9.20 5.32 9.62
CA ALA A 326 10.36 6.05 9.13
C ALA A 326 10.71 5.68 7.68
N ALA A 327 10.68 4.38 7.35
CA ALA A 327 10.95 3.90 6.00
C ALA A 327 9.91 4.40 4.99
N LEU A 328 8.62 4.35 5.33
CA LEU A 328 7.54 4.90 4.49
C LEU A 328 7.69 6.42 4.29
N GLY A 329 8.01 7.17 5.34
CA GLY A 329 8.29 8.60 5.25
C GLY A 329 9.48 8.91 4.34
N ARG A 330 10.52 8.08 4.36
CA ARG A 330 11.69 8.24 3.48
C ARG A 330 11.38 7.86 2.04
N LEU A 331 10.58 6.82 1.79
CA LEU A 331 10.09 6.49 0.44
C LEU A 331 9.28 7.64 -0.19
N ALA A 332 8.46 8.32 0.62
CA ALA A 332 7.71 9.50 0.20
C ALA A 332 8.58 10.75 -0.01
N SER A 333 9.77 10.80 0.61
CA SER A 333 10.63 11.98 0.57
C SER A 333 11.06 12.31 -0.86
N LYS A 334 10.92 13.58 -1.24
CA LYS A 334 11.33 14.14 -2.55
C LYS A 334 10.71 13.48 -3.80
N SER A 335 9.73 12.57 -3.67
CA SER A 335 8.99 11.97 -4.81
C SER A 335 7.49 12.22 -4.67
N THR A 336 6.90 12.99 -5.57
CA THR A 336 5.44 13.28 -5.56
C THR A 336 4.62 12.04 -5.93
N SER A 337 5.16 11.19 -6.81
CA SER A 337 4.54 9.90 -7.17
C SER A 337 4.45 8.98 -5.96
N ASN A 338 5.56 8.79 -5.23
CA ASN A 338 5.58 7.91 -4.06
C ASN A 338 4.66 8.44 -2.96
N LYS A 339 4.64 9.76 -2.73
CA LYS A 339 3.67 10.41 -1.82
C LYS A 339 2.23 10.06 -2.16
N SER A 340 1.87 10.07 -3.45
CA SER A 340 0.50 9.79 -3.90
C SER A 340 0.14 8.32 -3.71
N ILE A 341 1.05 7.41 -4.09
CA ILE A 341 0.87 5.96 -3.95
C ILE A 341 0.72 5.60 -2.47
N ILE A 342 1.70 5.98 -1.65
CA ILE A 342 1.75 5.66 -0.22
C ILE A 342 0.52 6.23 0.52
N ALA A 343 0.08 7.44 0.17
CA ALA A 343 -1.13 8.03 0.76
C ALA A 343 -2.40 7.28 0.36
N ARG A 344 -2.52 6.84 -0.90
CA ARG A 344 -3.67 6.10 -1.40
C ARG A 344 -3.82 4.73 -0.73
N GLU A 345 -2.71 4.09 -0.36
CA GLU A 345 -2.71 2.83 0.39
C GLU A 345 -3.10 3.01 1.87
N GLY A 346 -3.49 4.22 2.32
CA GLY A 346 -4.13 4.43 3.62
C GLY A 346 -3.19 4.81 4.77
N VAL A 347 -1.89 5.05 4.50
CA VAL A 347 -0.88 5.31 5.54
C VAL A 347 -1.22 6.52 6.43
N ILE A 348 -1.90 7.54 5.90
CA ILE A 348 -2.11 8.83 6.57
C ILE A 348 -2.87 8.64 7.90
N ASN A 349 -3.91 7.79 7.91
CA ASN A 349 -4.69 7.52 9.11
C ASN A 349 -3.88 6.74 10.17
N LEU A 350 -3.07 5.78 9.74
CA LEU A 350 -2.21 4.98 10.63
C LEU A 350 -1.17 5.87 11.30
N VAL A 351 -0.51 6.74 10.52
CA VAL A 351 0.49 7.66 11.05
C VAL A 351 -0.16 8.70 11.97
N ALA A 352 -1.35 9.22 11.64
CA ALA A 352 -2.09 10.13 12.50
C ALA A 352 -2.51 9.48 13.84
N GLU A 353 -2.79 8.17 13.86
CA GLU A 353 -3.00 7.40 15.10
C GLU A 353 -1.73 7.33 15.93
N LEU A 354 -0.58 7.04 15.32
CA LEU A 354 0.70 7.00 16.03
C LEU A 354 1.12 8.36 16.62
N VAL A 355 0.76 9.47 15.97
CA VAL A 355 0.94 10.80 16.60
C VAL A 355 0.12 10.94 17.88
N ARG A 356 -1.08 10.33 17.94
CA ARG A 356 -2.01 10.41 19.07
C ARG A 356 -1.64 9.49 20.23
N SER A 357 -1.28 8.25 19.93
CA SER A 357 -1.16 7.17 20.93
C SER A 357 0.21 6.47 20.97
N GLY A 358 1.12 6.86 20.08
CA GLY A 358 2.49 6.32 19.99
C GLY A 358 3.38 6.73 21.16
N ASN A 359 4.41 5.91 21.41
CA ASN A 359 5.53 6.28 22.27
C ASN A 359 6.36 7.43 21.62
N ALA A 360 7.36 7.96 22.34
CA ALA A 360 8.15 9.10 21.85
C ALA A 360 8.80 8.86 20.46
N LEU A 361 9.40 7.69 20.26
CA LEU A 361 10.04 7.35 18.99
C LEU A 361 9.01 7.15 17.86
N GLU A 362 7.92 6.42 18.13
CA GLU A 362 6.83 6.22 17.18
C GLU A 362 6.23 7.56 16.74
N ARG A 363 6.04 8.47 17.71
CA ARG A 363 5.49 9.80 17.47
C ARG A 363 6.47 10.67 16.69
N GLU A 364 7.76 10.66 17.02
CA GLU A 364 8.80 11.38 16.26
C GLU A 364 8.80 10.97 14.78
N GLU A 365 8.87 9.66 14.51
CA GLU A 365 8.89 9.14 13.15
C GLU A 365 7.56 9.34 12.43
N ALA A 366 6.44 9.29 13.15
CA ALA A 366 5.12 9.60 12.60
C ALA A 366 5.02 11.07 12.17
N ILE A 367 5.44 12.02 13.00
CA ILE A 367 5.41 13.45 12.65
C ILE A 367 6.36 13.74 11.48
N SER A 368 7.56 13.16 11.49
CA SER A 368 8.52 13.24 10.37
C SER A 368 7.91 12.71 9.06
N THR A 369 7.18 11.58 9.14
CA THR A 369 6.49 10.98 7.99
C THR A 369 5.36 11.87 7.46
N LEU A 370 4.54 12.45 8.34
CA LEU A 370 3.53 13.44 7.92
C LEU A 370 4.17 14.67 7.26
N CYS A 371 5.31 15.13 7.78
CA CYS A 371 6.07 16.23 7.18
C CYS A 371 6.50 15.87 5.74
N ASN A 372 7.05 14.68 5.51
CA ASN A 372 7.46 14.24 4.18
C ASN A 372 6.28 14.03 3.23
N LEU A 373 5.16 13.48 3.71
CA LEU A 373 3.94 13.25 2.92
C LEU A 373 3.23 14.55 2.51
N SER A 374 3.30 15.58 3.36
CA SER A 374 2.68 16.90 3.12
C SER A 374 3.53 17.85 2.28
N ALA A 375 4.85 17.65 2.24
CA ALA A 375 5.78 18.52 1.54
C ALA A 375 5.41 18.64 0.05
N ASN A 376 5.07 19.87 -0.37
CA ASN A 376 4.68 20.22 -1.75
C ASN A 376 3.57 19.32 -2.34
N HIS A 377 2.64 18.83 -1.52
CA HIS A 377 1.56 17.93 -1.98
C HIS A 377 0.19 18.29 -1.39
N GLU A 378 -0.59 19.09 -2.12
CA GLU A 378 -1.88 19.66 -1.66
C GLU A 378 -2.90 18.62 -1.20
N SER A 379 -3.15 17.56 -1.98
CA SER A 379 -4.14 16.54 -1.60
C SER A 379 -3.77 15.81 -0.31
N ASN A 380 -2.47 15.59 -0.07
CA ASN A 380 -1.99 14.96 1.16
C ASN A 380 -2.09 15.91 2.34
N LYS A 381 -1.78 17.21 2.17
CA LYS A 381 -2.01 18.22 3.21
C LYS A 381 -3.47 18.23 3.65
N ASP A 382 -4.40 18.17 2.70
CA ASP A 382 -5.84 18.13 2.97
C ASP A 382 -6.27 16.85 3.68
N ALA A 383 -5.81 15.69 3.21
CA ALA A 383 -6.07 14.41 3.86
C ALA A 383 -5.52 14.36 5.30
N ILE A 384 -4.30 14.88 5.52
CA ILE A 384 -3.69 14.95 6.85
C ILE A 384 -4.51 15.84 7.78
N VAL A 385 -4.91 17.04 7.35
CA VAL A 385 -5.77 17.92 8.17
C VAL A 385 -7.11 17.26 8.47
N ALA A 386 -7.70 16.54 7.51
CA ALA A 386 -8.98 15.85 7.69
C ALA A 386 -8.94 14.74 8.77
N THR A 387 -7.75 14.20 9.10
CA THR A 387 -7.62 13.23 10.21
C THR A 387 -7.80 13.84 11.60
N GLY A 388 -7.79 15.18 11.72
CA GLY A 388 -7.82 15.87 13.01
C GLY A 388 -6.48 15.86 13.77
N VAL A 389 -5.39 15.41 13.15
CA VAL A 389 -4.07 15.31 13.80
C VAL A 389 -3.49 16.65 14.30
N VAL A 390 -3.98 17.78 13.80
CA VAL A 390 -3.50 19.14 14.14
C VAL A 390 -3.49 19.38 15.66
N GLU A 391 -4.54 18.99 16.38
CA GLU A 391 -4.58 19.16 17.84
C GLU A 391 -3.49 18.34 18.55
N SER A 392 -3.17 17.16 18.02
CA SER A 392 -2.15 16.27 18.58
C SER A 392 -0.76 16.82 18.33
N LEU A 393 -0.50 17.38 17.15
CA LEU A 393 0.74 18.11 16.85
C LEU A 393 0.96 19.28 17.81
N LEU A 394 -0.10 20.04 18.14
CA LEU A 394 -0.02 21.16 19.07
C LEU A 394 0.21 20.72 20.52
N LYS A 395 -0.36 19.58 20.95
CA LYS A 395 -0.05 19.00 22.28
C LYS A 395 1.42 18.61 22.41
N VAL A 396 2.00 18.02 21.35
CA VAL A 396 3.44 17.71 21.29
C VAL A 396 4.27 18.99 21.34
N LEU A 397 3.89 20.02 20.58
CA LEU A 397 4.59 21.31 20.57
C LEU A 397 4.66 21.97 21.97
N LYS A 398 3.59 21.86 22.76
CA LYS A 398 3.50 22.41 24.13
C LYS A 398 4.37 21.68 25.16
N GLY A 399 4.89 20.49 24.82
CA GLY A 399 5.58 19.64 25.78
C GLY A 399 4.65 19.01 26.82
N GLU A 400 3.33 18.96 26.54
CA GLU A 400 2.36 18.23 27.36
C GLU A 400 2.53 16.71 27.21
N ALA A 401 3.13 16.27 26.11
CA ALA A 401 3.74 14.95 25.98
C ALA A 401 5.25 15.05 26.31
N LEU A 402 5.80 14.03 26.96
CA LEU A 402 7.25 13.88 27.18
C LEU A 402 7.98 13.80 25.81
N GLY A 403 8.26 14.95 25.20
CA GLY A 403 8.79 15.07 23.84
C GLY A 403 10.18 15.68 23.82
N CYS A 404 11.07 15.12 23.01
CA CYS A 404 12.41 15.66 22.78
C CYS A 404 12.35 16.89 21.83
N ILE A 405 13.43 17.69 21.76
CA ILE A 405 13.52 18.84 20.86
C ILE A 405 13.22 18.46 19.39
N LYS A 406 13.61 17.26 18.96
CA LYS A 406 13.38 16.80 17.57
C LYS A 406 11.88 16.67 17.25
N GLU A 407 11.07 16.13 18.16
CA GLU A 407 9.61 16.04 17.99
C GLU A 407 9.00 17.42 17.75
N ARG A 408 9.43 18.43 18.52
CA ARG A 408 8.94 19.82 18.36
C ARG A 408 9.36 20.43 17.02
N LEU A 409 10.60 20.20 16.59
CA LEU A 409 11.08 20.68 15.29
C LEU A 409 10.29 20.07 14.13
N TRP A 410 10.02 18.75 14.18
CA TRP A 410 9.19 18.08 13.19
C TRP A 410 7.74 18.57 13.23
N CYS A 411 7.18 18.84 14.41
CA CYS A 411 5.83 19.41 14.54
C CYS A 411 5.74 20.76 13.84
N MET A 412 6.69 21.67 14.09
CA MET A 412 6.68 22.99 13.45
C MET A 412 6.84 22.89 11.93
N ALA A 413 7.69 21.98 11.45
CA ALA A 413 7.84 21.73 10.01
C ALA A 413 6.54 21.18 9.38
N ALA A 414 5.90 20.20 10.02
CA ALA A 414 4.62 19.66 9.57
C ALA A 414 3.53 20.74 9.56
N LEU A 415 3.39 21.51 10.65
CA LEU A 415 2.42 22.63 10.73
C LEU A 415 2.67 23.68 9.64
N SER A 416 3.94 24.00 9.35
CA SER A 416 4.30 24.90 8.24
C SER A 416 3.83 24.37 6.89
N ASN A 417 4.11 23.09 6.59
CA ASN A 417 3.66 22.44 5.35
C ASN A 417 2.13 22.45 5.23
N LEU A 418 1.42 22.15 6.32
CA LEU A 418 -0.05 22.11 6.33
C LEU A 418 -0.64 23.52 6.16
N ALA A 419 -0.06 24.56 6.77
CA ALA A 419 -0.51 25.95 6.63
C ALA A 419 -0.25 26.51 5.22
N SER A 420 0.86 26.11 4.60
CA SER A 420 1.29 26.61 3.28
C SER A 420 0.21 26.41 2.20
N GLY A 421 -0.10 27.49 1.48
CA GLY A 421 -0.91 27.49 0.26
C GLY A 421 -2.43 27.37 0.43
N SER A 422 -2.96 27.42 1.67
CA SER A 422 -4.42 27.31 1.88
C SER A 422 -4.92 28.02 3.12
N VAL A 423 -5.77 29.04 2.93
CA VAL A 423 -6.49 29.76 3.99
C VAL A 423 -7.29 28.83 4.88
N ARG A 424 -7.92 27.81 4.29
CA ARG A 424 -8.73 26.82 5.02
C ARG A 424 -7.88 26.05 6.03
N ARG A 425 -6.70 25.56 5.62
CA ARG A 425 -5.80 24.83 6.52
C ARG A 425 -5.16 25.75 7.55
N GLN A 426 -4.76 26.96 7.15
CA GLN A 426 -4.31 28.00 8.09
C GLN A 426 -5.36 28.27 9.18
N THR A 427 -6.63 28.39 8.80
CA THR A 427 -7.75 28.63 9.73
C THR A 427 -7.94 27.46 10.70
N VAL A 428 -7.84 26.20 10.24
CA VAL A 428 -7.92 25.04 11.13
C VAL A 428 -6.82 25.08 12.20
N ILE A 429 -5.58 25.36 11.80
CA ILE A 429 -4.46 25.45 12.75
C ILE A 429 -4.60 26.65 13.69
N LEU A 430 -5.09 27.79 13.17
CA LEU A 430 -5.37 28.99 13.96
C LEU A 430 -6.43 28.70 15.05
N VAL A 431 -7.57 28.11 14.69
CA VAL A 431 -8.66 27.80 15.63
C VAL A 431 -8.20 26.83 16.71
N ALA A 432 -7.31 25.88 16.37
CA ALA A 432 -6.69 24.98 17.34
C ALA A 432 -5.65 25.65 18.26
N GLY A 433 -5.35 26.95 18.07
CA GLY A 433 -4.42 27.74 18.88
C GLY A 433 -2.99 27.79 18.34
N GLY A 434 -2.73 27.28 17.14
CA GLY A 434 -1.37 27.07 16.63
C GLY A 434 -0.51 28.33 16.53
N ILE A 435 -1.08 29.48 16.14
CA ILE A 435 -0.32 30.75 16.09
C ILE A 435 0.19 31.15 17.47
N LYS A 436 -0.67 31.04 18.51
CA LYS A 436 -0.29 31.37 19.89
C LYS A 436 0.80 30.44 20.41
N ASP A 437 0.70 29.15 20.11
CA ASP A 437 1.69 28.16 20.54
C ASP A 437 3.04 28.37 19.84
N LEU A 438 3.04 28.65 18.54
CA LEU A 438 4.25 29.00 17.78
C LEU A 438 4.88 30.31 18.27
N ALA A 439 4.09 31.34 18.56
CA ALA A 439 4.58 32.60 19.13
C ALA A 439 5.26 32.38 20.50
N LYS A 440 4.70 31.48 21.33
CA LYS A 440 5.34 31.09 22.60
C LYS A 440 6.70 30.43 22.36
N VAL A 441 6.79 29.49 21.42
CA VAL A 441 8.08 28.84 21.06
C VAL A 441 9.08 29.86 20.53
N LEU A 442 8.65 30.85 19.74
CA LEU A 442 9.48 31.93 19.26
C LEU A 442 10.10 32.75 20.41
N SER A 443 9.36 32.94 21.50
CA SER A 443 9.80 33.74 22.67
C SER A 443 10.75 33.00 23.62
N SER A 444 10.59 31.68 23.78
CA SER A 444 11.28 30.92 24.84
C SER A 444 12.07 29.70 24.33
N GLY A 445 12.04 29.43 23.02
CA GLY A 445 12.69 28.27 22.41
C GLY A 445 14.20 28.43 22.25
N THR A 446 14.86 27.31 21.96
CA THR A 446 16.25 27.32 21.50
C THR A 446 16.38 28.04 20.15
N SER A 447 17.60 28.44 19.78
CA SER A 447 17.89 29.08 18.48
C SER A 447 17.21 28.35 17.30
N LYS A 448 17.40 27.04 17.19
CA LYS A 448 16.78 26.20 16.15
C LYS A 448 15.25 26.19 16.20
N GLU A 449 14.67 26.18 17.41
CA GLU A 449 13.23 26.18 17.57
C GLU A 449 12.61 27.53 17.21
N ARG A 450 13.30 28.64 17.54
CA ARG A 450 12.89 29.97 17.12
C ARG A 450 12.89 30.10 15.60
N CYS A 451 13.95 29.64 14.92
CA CYS A 451 14.00 29.61 13.45
C CYS A 451 12.83 28.83 12.86
N ARG A 452 12.57 27.61 13.36
CA ARG A 452 11.45 26.79 12.88
C ARG A 452 10.08 27.36 13.21
N ALA A 453 9.92 28.01 14.36
CA ALA A 453 8.69 28.70 14.72
C ALA A 453 8.43 29.90 13.79
N ALA A 454 9.46 30.69 13.50
CA ALA A 454 9.39 31.81 12.56
C ALA A 454 9.00 31.32 11.16
N ALA A 455 9.66 30.28 10.65
CA ALA A 455 9.32 29.66 9.36
C ALA A 455 7.87 29.13 9.32
N ALA A 456 7.39 28.53 10.41
CA ALA A 456 6.01 28.05 10.50
C ALA A 456 5.00 29.20 10.53
N LEU A 457 5.27 30.27 11.29
CA LEU A 457 4.46 31.49 11.30
C LEU A 457 4.44 32.18 9.93
N ALA A 458 5.55 32.13 9.19
CA ALA A 458 5.65 32.72 7.86
C ALA A 458 4.66 32.09 6.86
N SER A 459 4.29 30.82 7.05
CA SER A 459 3.30 30.11 6.24
C SER A 459 1.84 30.55 6.46
N PHE A 460 1.55 31.37 7.47
CA PHE A 460 0.20 31.94 7.72
C PHE A 460 0.03 33.30 7.04
N THR A 461 0.02 33.30 5.71
CA THR A 461 -0.05 34.52 4.87
C THR A 461 -1.32 35.33 5.09
N GLU A 462 -2.44 34.69 5.42
CA GLU A 462 -3.75 35.37 5.59
C GLU A 462 -4.03 35.81 7.03
N HIS A 463 -3.15 35.48 7.99
CA HIS A 463 -3.35 35.76 9.42
C HIS A 463 -2.23 36.59 10.02
N ARG A 464 -1.60 37.47 9.21
CA ARG A 464 -0.50 38.34 9.64
C ARG A 464 -0.86 39.21 10.84
N GLN A 465 -2.05 39.81 10.85
CA GLN A 465 -2.50 40.62 12.00
C GLN A 465 -2.60 39.78 13.27
N THR A 466 -3.15 38.56 13.18
CA THR A 466 -3.23 37.64 14.32
C THR A 466 -1.85 37.23 14.85
N ILE A 467 -0.85 37.11 13.97
CA ILE A 467 0.54 36.88 14.37
C ILE A 467 1.10 38.09 15.14
N LEU A 468 0.85 39.31 14.67
CA LEU A 468 1.25 40.53 15.37
C LEU A 468 0.58 40.65 16.74
N ASP A 469 -0.73 40.39 16.81
CA ASP A 469 -1.52 40.41 18.04
C ASP A 469 -1.06 39.35 19.05
N ALA A 470 -0.38 38.29 18.59
CA ALA A 470 0.24 37.28 19.45
C ALA A 470 1.57 37.75 20.10
N GLY A 471 2.02 38.99 19.83
CA GLY A 471 3.16 39.61 20.52
C GLY A 471 4.54 39.15 20.04
N VAL A 472 4.69 38.77 18.78
CA VAL A 472 5.96 38.21 18.25
C VAL A 472 7.09 39.23 18.06
N MET A 473 6.78 40.53 18.03
CA MET A 473 7.72 41.58 17.60
C MET A 473 8.99 41.67 18.45
N ASP A 474 8.88 41.59 19.78
CA ASP A 474 10.04 41.63 20.67
C ASP A 474 10.96 40.42 20.45
N SER A 475 10.37 39.24 20.21
CA SER A 475 11.12 38.01 19.92
C SER A 475 11.86 38.11 18.59
N LEU A 476 11.21 38.66 17.56
CA LEU A 476 11.84 38.88 16.24
C LEU A 476 12.98 39.90 16.31
N CYS A 477 12.78 41.00 17.04
CA CYS A 477 13.85 41.97 17.30
C CYS A 477 15.04 41.32 18.01
N SER A 478 14.80 40.44 18.99
CA SER A 478 15.87 39.69 19.66
C SER A 478 16.60 38.75 18.70
N MET A 479 15.89 38.06 17.81
CA MET A 479 16.48 37.18 16.79
C MET A 479 17.38 37.94 15.81
N LEU A 480 17.01 39.17 15.43
CA LEU A 480 17.85 40.04 14.58
C LEU A 480 19.19 40.43 15.23
N GLN A 481 19.26 40.41 16.57
CA GLN A 481 20.48 40.71 17.33
C GLN A 481 21.29 39.45 17.67
N ALA A 482 20.83 38.25 17.31
CA ALA A 482 21.56 37.01 17.54
C ALA A 482 22.90 37.00 16.78
N ASP A 483 23.87 36.20 17.21
CA ASP A 483 25.14 36.08 16.48
C ASP A 483 24.99 35.24 15.20
N GLY A 484 24.08 34.28 15.19
CA GLY A 484 23.86 33.34 14.09
C GLY A 484 23.09 33.95 12.90
N PRO A 485 23.48 33.65 11.65
CA PRO A 485 22.80 34.16 10.46
C PRO A 485 21.38 33.60 10.29
N GLU A 486 21.15 32.35 10.69
CA GLU A 486 19.87 31.65 10.52
C GLU A 486 18.70 32.36 11.24
N GLU A 487 18.90 32.78 12.50
CA GLU A 487 17.87 33.53 13.25
C GLU A 487 17.57 34.89 12.62
N LYS A 488 18.60 35.56 12.09
CA LYS A 488 18.41 36.85 11.41
C LYS A 488 17.59 36.67 10.15
N GLU A 489 17.93 35.67 9.33
CA GLU A 489 17.25 35.38 8.06
C GLU A 489 15.79 35.02 8.27
N GLU A 490 15.47 34.15 9.23
CA GLU A 490 14.09 33.75 9.50
C GLU A 490 13.26 34.88 10.11
N ALA A 491 13.85 35.68 11.01
CA ALA A 491 13.17 36.87 11.54
C ALA A 491 12.90 37.90 10.45
N MET A 492 13.87 38.11 9.56
CA MET A 492 13.76 38.97 8.39
C MET A 492 12.65 38.51 7.45
N PHE A 493 12.59 37.22 7.14
CA PHE A 493 11.59 36.64 6.25
C PHE A 493 10.17 36.81 6.79
N LEU A 494 9.94 36.52 8.08
CA LEU A 494 8.62 36.71 8.69
C LEU A 494 8.21 38.20 8.73
N MET A 495 9.16 39.11 8.91
CA MET A 495 8.89 40.55 9.01
C MET A 495 8.67 41.24 7.66
N GLU A 496 9.06 40.64 6.53
CA GLU A 496 8.98 41.27 5.19
C GLU A 496 7.54 41.73 4.85
N ASP A 497 6.54 40.96 5.29
CA ASP A 497 5.13 41.19 5.00
C ASP A 497 4.38 42.02 6.08
N PHE A 498 5.03 42.43 7.16
CA PHE A 498 4.39 43.20 8.23
C PHE A 498 4.37 44.71 7.92
N GLU A 499 3.18 45.32 7.83
CA GLU A 499 3.01 46.78 7.68
C GLU A 499 3.79 47.64 8.68
N PRO A 500 3.92 47.28 9.98
CA PRO A 500 4.78 48.00 10.93
C PRO A 500 6.26 48.05 10.52
N ALA A 501 6.80 47.04 9.83
CA ALA A 501 8.18 47.03 9.34
C ALA A 501 8.40 48.04 8.20
N ARG A 502 7.36 48.31 7.40
CA ARG A 502 7.37 49.38 6.38
C ARG A 502 7.35 50.78 7.00
N ASN A 503 6.63 50.99 8.10
CA ASN A 503 6.48 52.31 8.73
C ASN A 503 7.62 52.68 9.70
N LEU A 504 8.36 51.70 10.24
CA LEU A 504 9.52 51.92 11.12
C LEU A 504 10.80 52.39 10.40
N GLY A 505 10.75 52.72 9.10
CA GLY A 505 11.94 53.17 8.36
C GLY A 505 13.04 52.11 8.27
N LEU A 506 12.71 50.83 8.49
CA LEU A 506 13.54 49.68 8.16
C LEU A 506 13.56 49.51 6.63
N CYS A 507 14.10 50.53 5.95
CA CYS A 507 14.35 50.54 4.53
C CYS A 507 15.45 49.50 4.27
N TRP A 508 15.04 48.27 3.97
CA TRP A 508 15.89 47.15 3.59
C TRP A 508 16.92 47.52 2.51
N ALA A 509 16.60 48.48 1.63
CA ALA A 509 17.49 48.98 0.59
C ALA A 509 18.65 49.88 1.08
N LYS A 510 18.63 50.40 2.30
CA LYS A 510 19.74 51.21 2.86
C LYS A 510 20.69 50.42 3.76
N LYS A 511 20.24 49.31 4.36
CA LYS A 511 21.10 48.41 5.17
C LYS A 511 21.79 47.32 4.35
N THR A 512 21.28 46.99 3.17
CA THR A 512 22.04 46.19 2.18
C THR A 512 23.38 46.84 1.84
N LYS A 513 23.48 48.18 1.85
CA LYS A 513 24.74 48.89 1.60
C LYS A 513 25.80 48.64 2.69
N CYS A 514 25.42 48.57 3.96
CA CYS A 514 26.35 48.23 5.06
C CYS A 514 26.76 46.75 5.07
N LEU A 515 25.91 45.83 4.57
CA LEU A 515 26.20 44.39 4.53
C LEU A 515 26.97 43.97 3.26
N THR A 516 26.78 44.67 2.14
CA THR A 516 27.60 44.50 0.94
C THR A 516 29.02 45.04 1.11
N ASP A 517 29.20 46.10 1.90
CA ASP A 517 30.53 46.65 2.22
C ASP A 517 31.37 45.71 3.12
N GLN A 518 30.75 44.68 3.71
CA GLN A 518 31.39 43.60 4.49
C GLN A 518 31.44 42.24 3.76
N GLY A 519 31.11 42.20 2.46
CA GLY A 519 31.30 41.01 1.60
C GLY A 519 30.20 39.95 1.66
N ALA A 520 29.01 40.24 2.19
CA ALA A 520 27.90 39.28 2.19
C ALA A 520 27.28 39.15 0.79
N VAL A 521 27.33 37.94 0.22
CA VAL A 521 26.63 37.58 -1.03
C VAL A 521 25.25 37.03 -0.67
N PHE A 522 24.20 37.68 -1.16
CA PHE A 522 22.82 37.19 -1.05
C PHE A 522 22.58 36.08 -2.08
N PRO A 523 22.19 34.85 -1.68
CA PRO A 523 21.74 33.85 -2.64
C PRO A 523 20.32 34.21 -3.09
N ARG A 524 20.21 35.04 -4.14
CA ARG A 524 19.07 34.92 -5.06
C ARG A 524 19.28 33.65 -5.86
N GLY A 525 18.74 32.53 -5.40
CA GLY A 525 18.80 31.28 -6.16
C GLY A 525 18.30 30.07 -5.38
N ASN A 526 17.14 29.58 -5.81
CA ASN A 526 16.63 28.22 -5.61
C ASN A 526 16.20 27.83 -4.19
N LEU A 527 14.98 28.21 -3.83
CA LEU A 527 14.11 27.40 -2.97
C LEU A 527 12.88 27.03 -3.81
N PHE A 528 13.01 25.92 -4.55
CA PHE A 528 11.91 25.07 -5.01
C PHE A 528 12.04 23.73 -4.29
#